data_AF-N1ZJ30-F1
#
_entry.id   AF-N1ZJ30-F1
#
_cell.length_a   1.000
_cell.length_b   1.000
_cell.length_c   1.000
_cell.angle_alpha   90.00
_cell.angle_beta   90.00
_cell.angle_gamma   90.00
#
_symmetry.space_group_name_H-M   'P 1'
#
loop_
_entity.id
_entity.type
_entity.pdbx_description
1 polymer ?
#
loop_
_entity_poly.entity_id
_entity_poly.type
_entity_poly.pdbx_seq_one_letter_code
_entity_poly.pdbx_strand_id
1 'polypeptide(L)'
;AVELPIDQLKAAISSSNTVSGQDLVIPELDVNDFTWSSGTAPTNVGDYTIKLNESGIKKIAAANLNYDLTLGTNVFTYKINAAKASATISGENSRTYNGKAISINDIYSGGTISVKITGLDDQEFTYTLQTGDYTWNVSDPTNVGTYTLTLNSTGIDHLQDLLNDKYGNGNVTIANSQVTGSAKYTIEKANASVTLSGNQDETYTAEEFTNSNIKVSDYKVTLSNGLEYKLVDGDLEFIPNQNPTNVGTYTVQLSDQGKKNIAAVQGKNYEYSFNDTGVGSFNITKATPSASFTGQGEKTYDGTPISGYVPKVTIKAPGKNDVTLVAGTDYVWTNDGQTFTTAPSDAGNYTVSLTSDGIGKIKAVNAANLDWSNVIINENARYTITKAQATVNFAQPASQTVEYEKNDFDVNNFKPSISTNNHVTVNVPEGVSLSAQAGDFEFTNASGNTTTTVPTRLGTYTVTLSEAGFKKLQSQTNNYDWVNNA
;
A
#
# COMPACT_ATOMS: atom_id res chain seq x y z
N ALA A 1 -13.81 30.92 75.82
CA ALA A 1 -15.04 31.48 76.42
C ALA A 1 -15.04 32.98 76.16
N VAL A 2 -16.20 33.58 75.89
CA VAL A 2 -16.28 35.03 75.70
C VAL A 2 -15.99 35.72 77.02
N GLU A 3 -14.92 36.49 77.07
CA GLU A 3 -14.53 37.26 78.25
C GLU A 3 -15.40 38.53 78.35
N LEU A 4 -15.88 38.83 79.56
CA LEU A 4 -16.63 40.07 79.78
C LEU A 4 -15.67 41.26 79.68
N PRO A 5 -16.01 42.32 78.93
CA PRO A 5 -15.17 43.51 78.82
C PRO A 5 -15.36 44.39 80.06
N ILE A 6 -14.84 43.93 81.20
CA ILE A 6 -15.08 44.52 82.53
C ILE A 6 -14.77 46.01 82.56
N ASP A 7 -13.70 46.45 81.92
CA ASP A 7 -13.33 47.87 81.87
C ASP A 7 -14.34 48.72 81.09
N GLN A 8 -14.87 48.20 79.98
CA GLN A 8 -15.92 48.89 79.21
C GLN A 8 -17.25 48.93 79.98
N LEU A 9 -17.59 47.83 80.65
CA LEU A 9 -18.80 47.75 81.47
C LEU A 9 -18.76 48.72 82.65
N LYS A 10 -17.62 48.82 83.35
CA LYS A 10 -17.38 49.80 84.42
C LYS A 10 -17.49 51.24 83.91
N ALA A 11 -16.81 51.54 82.80
CA ALA A 11 -16.79 52.88 82.21
C ALA A 11 -18.18 53.33 81.73
N ALA A 12 -19.07 52.40 81.42
CA ALA A 12 -20.44 52.68 81.00
C ALA A 12 -21.42 52.89 82.18
N ILE A 13 -20.99 52.72 83.44
CA ILE A 13 -21.80 53.08 84.61
C ILE A 13 -21.75 54.59 84.79
N SER A 14 -22.90 55.24 84.66
CA SER A 14 -23.06 56.68 84.86
C SER A 14 -24.17 56.96 85.86
N SER A 15 -24.05 58.08 86.57
CA SER A 15 -25.10 58.61 87.44
C SER A 15 -25.66 59.93 86.90
N SER A 16 -26.82 60.33 87.42
CA SER A 16 -27.38 61.67 87.23
C SER A 16 -27.94 62.16 88.57
N ASN A 17 -28.15 63.47 88.70
CA ASN A 17 -28.64 64.12 89.94
C ASN A 17 -27.71 63.93 91.16
N THR A 18 -26.39 63.88 90.95
CA THR A 18 -25.40 63.92 92.04
C THR A 18 -25.21 65.35 92.57
N VAL A 19 -24.61 65.48 93.75
CA VAL A 19 -24.23 66.79 94.31
C VAL A 19 -23.20 67.45 93.38
N SER A 20 -23.37 68.74 93.07
CA SER A 20 -22.50 69.48 92.14
C SER A 20 -21.01 69.31 92.50
N GLY A 21 -20.23 68.78 91.56
CA GLY A 21 -18.79 68.52 91.72
C GLY A 21 -18.44 67.16 92.36
N GLN A 22 -19.41 66.27 92.58
CA GLN A 22 -19.19 64.89 93.03
C GLN A 22 -19.76 63.88 92.04
N ASP A 23 -18.94 62.90 91.68
CA ASP A 23 -19.33 61.74 90.88
C ASP A 23 -19.74 60.57 91.77
N LEU A 24 -20.47 59.60 91.22
CA LEU A 24 -20.76 58.34 91.89
C LEU A 24 -19.45 57.55 92.08
N VAL A 25 -19.20 57.03 93.29
CA VAL A 25 -18.03 56.17 93.54
C VAL A 25 -18.30 54.79 92.95
N ILE A 26 -17.59 54.43 91.87
CA ILE A 26 -17.65 53.08 91.32
C ILE A 26 -16.62 52.21 92.05
N PRO A 27 -17.04 51.21 92.86
CA PRO A 27 -16.12 50.33 93.55
C PRO A 27 -15.41 49.39 92.57
N GLU A 28 -14.45 48.61 93.06
CA GLU A 28 -13.87 47.54 92.28
C GLU A 28 -14.94 46.48 91.97
N LEU A 29 -15.32 46.40 90.70
CA LEU A 29 -16.20 45.37 90.15
C LEU A 29 -15.38 44.30 89.43
N ASP A 30 -15.83 43.06 89.52
CA ASP A 30 -15.23 41.92 88.82
C ASP A 30 -16.27 41.19 87.96
N VAL A 31 -15.86 40.10 87.30
CA VAL A 31 -16.72 39.31 86.41
C VAL A 31 -18.00 38.81 87.10
N ASN A 32 -17.97 38.57 88.41
CA ASN A 32 -19.10 38.07 89.18
C ASN A 32 -20.12 39.14 89.56
N ASP A 33 -19.86 40.42 89.25
CA ASP A 33 -20.81 41.52 89.46
C ASP A 33 -21.70 41.78 88.23
N PHE A 34 -21.42 41.07 87.13
CA PHE A 34 -22.17 41.14 85.89
C PHE A 34 -22.76 39.77 85.55
N THR A 35 -23.89 39.77 84.84
CA THR A 35 -24.49 38.56 84.30
C THR A 35 -24.93 38.81 82.87
N TRP A 36 -24.80 37.79 82.02
CA TRP A 36 -25.51 37.77 80.75
C TRP A 36 -27.01 37.75 81.02
N SER A 37 -27.77 38.55 80.27
CA SER A 37 -29.23 38.60 80.44
C SER A 37 -29.89 37.24 80.17
N SER A 38 -29.28 36.40 79.32
CA SER A 38 -29.66 35.01 79.04
C SER A 38 -29.28 34.01 80.15
N GLY A 39 -28.52 34.44 81.16
CA GLY A 39 -28.01 33.60 82.25
C GLY A 39 -26.66 32.91 81.95
N THR A 40 -26.38 32.58 80.69
CA THR A 40 -25.10 31.96 80.27
C THR A 40 -24.38 32.79 79.21
N ALA A 41 -23.05 32.71 79.18
CA ALA A 41 -22.25 33.37 78.16
C ALA A 41 -22.59 32.82 76.76
N PRO A 42 -22.94 33.68 75.79
CA PRO A 42 -23.19 33.26 74.42
C PRO A 42 -21.89 32.90 73.71
N THR A 43 -21.99 32.04 72.70
CA THR A 43 -20.85 31.61 71.86
C THR A 43 -21.09 31.87 70.37
N ASN A 44 -22.34 32.08 69.95
CA ASN A 44 -22.71 32.24 68.55
C ASN A 44 -22.71 33.72 68.14
N VAL A 45 -22.73 33.97 66.84
CA VAL A 45 -22.96 35.28 66.27
C VAL A 45 -24.32 35.83 66.74
N GLY A 46 -24.37 37.11 67.08
CA GLY A 46 -25.61 37.74 67.51
C GLY A 46 -25.40 38.96 68.38
N ASP A 47 -26.52 39.61 68.69
CA ASP A 47 -26.60 40.71 69.63
C ASP A 47 -27.12 40.19 70.97
N TYR A 48 -26.36 40.46 72.02
CA TYR A 48 -26.60 39.98 73.37
C TYR A 48 -26.61 41.15 74.33
N THR A 49 -27.07 40.89 75.55
CA THR A 49 -27.03 41.89 76.60
C THR A 49 -26.42 41.35 77.88
N ILE A 50 -25.70 42.23 78.56
CA ILE A 50 -25.13 42.03 79.89
C ILE A 50 -25.83 43.02 80.82
N LYS A 51 -26.01 42.64 82.08
CA LYS A 51 -26.56 43.50 83.13
C LYS A 51 -25.69 43.44 84.37
N LEU A 52 -25.68 44.54 85.13
CA LEU A 52 -25.19 44.52 86.50
C LEU A 52 -26.12 43.62 87.32
N ASN A 53 -25.56 42.61 87.98
CA ASN A 53 -26.36 41.69 88.79
C ASN A 53 -26.56 42.24 90.21
N GLU A 54 -27.29 41.52 91.05
CA GLU A 54 -27.56 41.98 92.43
C GLU A 54 -26.29 42.20 93.26
N SER A 55 -25.22 41.43 93.05
CA SER A 55 -23.93 41.62 93.73
C SER A 55 -23.33 42.97 93.34
N GLY A 56 -23.23 43.24 92.04
CA GLY A 56 -22.71 44.50 91.53
C GLY A 56 -23.52 45.71 92.00
N ILE A 57 -24.86 45.61 91.97
CA ILE A 57 -25.75 46.67 92.45
C ILE A 57 -25.51 46.92 93.95
N LYS A 58 -25.42 45.86 94.77
CA LYS A 58 -25.16 45.97 96.22
C LYS A 58 -23.78 46.57 96.51
N LYS A 59 -22.74 46.20 95.75
CA LYS A 59 -21.40 46.80 95.88
C LYS A 59 -21.43 48.31 95.62
N ILE A 60 -22.09 48.74 94.53
CA ILE A 60 -22.22 50.17 94.21
C ILE A 60 -23.01 50.91 95.30
N ALA A 61 -24.13 50.36 95.78
CA ALA A 61 -24.90 50.96 96.86
C ALA A 61 -24.10 51.10 98.16
N ALA A 62 -23.32 50.09 98.53
CA ALA A 62 -22.46 50.12 99.73
C ALA A 62 -21.33 51.16 99.63
N ALA A 63 -20.82 51.44 98.43
CA ALA A 63 -19.80 52.47 98.21
C ALA A 63 -20.37 53.90 98.25
N ASN A 64 -21.70 54.07 98.24
CA ASN A 64 -22.38 55.35 98.07
C ASN A 64 -23.53 55.54 99.08
N LEU A 65 -23.31 55.23 100.37
CA LEU A 65 -24.32 55.29 101.44
C LEU A 65 -24.98 56.68 101.65
N ASN A 66 -24.38 57.73 101.10
CA ASN A 66 -24.89 59.09 101.12
C ASN A 66 -25.93 59.39 100.02
N TYR A 67 -26.20 58.43 99.13
CA TYR A 67 -27.17 58.54 98.05
C TYR A 67 -28.26 57.46 98.17
N ASP A 68 -29.52 57.83 97.89
CA ASP A 68 -30.59 56.86 97.65
C ASP A 68 -30.60 56.48 96.15
N LEU A 69 -29.89 55.40 95.82
CA LEU A 69 -29.67 55.02 94.42
C LEU A 69 -30.90 54.33 93.81
N THR A 70 -31.45 54.93 92.76
CA THR A 70 -32.42 54.26 91.87
C THR A 70 -31.71 53.73 90.64
N LEU A 71 -31.87 52.44 90.34
CA LEU A 71 -31.28 51.83 89.15
C LEU A 71 -31.98 52.35 87.89
N GLY A 72 -31.21 52.97 87.00
CA GLY A 72 -31.65 53.34 85.65
C GLY A 72 -31.66 52.15 84.68
N THR A 73 -31.41 52.43 83.40
CA THR A 73 -31.27 51.38 82.38
C THR A 73 -30.11 50.44 82.73
N ASN A 74 -30.40 49.15 82.94
CA ASN A 74 -29.41 48.12 83.30
C ASN A 74 -29.21 47.12 82.16
N VAL A 75 -28.78 47.62 81.00
CA VAL A 75 -28.58 46.83 79.79
C VAL A 75 -27.35 47.34 79.05
N PHE A 76 -26.34 46.50 78.91
CA PHE A 76 -25.17 46.72 78.07
C PHE A 76 -25.29 45.82 76.84
N THR A 77 -25.21 46.39 75.63
CA THR A 77 -25.24 45.62 74.38
C THR A 77 -23.86 45.02 74.08
N TYR A 78 -23.82 43.74 73.75
CA TYR A 78 -22.61 43.03 73.35
C TYR A 78 -22.86 42.30 72.03
N LYS A 79 -22.01 42.53 71.04
CA LYS A 79 -22.16 41.93 69.70
C LYS A 79 -21.04 40.94 69.43
N ILE A 80 -21.41 39.70 69.11
CA ILE A 80 -20.49 38.71 68.53
C ILE A 80 -20.65 38.80 67.01
N ASN A 81 -19.57 39.18 66.32
CA ASN A 81 -19.53 39.18 64.86
C ASN A 81 -19.08 37.82 64.33
N ALA A 82 -19.51 37.47 63.12
CA ALA A 82 -19.07 36.24 62.47
C ALA A 82 -17.55 36.28 62.24
N ALA A 83 -16.89 35.14 62.47
CA ALA A 83 -15.52 34.95 62.03
C ALA A 83 -15.46 34.82 60.50
N LYS A 84 -14.28 35.08 59.92
CA LYS A 84 -14.05 35.00 58.47
C LYS A 84 -13.21 33.77 58.17
N ALA A 85 -13.71 32.94 57.25
CA ALA A 85 -12.96 31.84 56.66
C ALA A 85 -12.36 32.26 55.30
N SER A 86 -11.39 31.47 54.83
CA SER A 86 -10.84 31.54 53.48
C SER A 86 -10.74 30.14 52.86
N ALA A 87 -10.68 30.08 51.53
CA ALA A 87 -10.46 28.83 50.82
C ALA A 87 -9.53 29.01 49.63
N THR A 88 -8.74 28.00 49.33
CA THR A 88 -7.84 27.98 48.19
C THR A 88 -7.96 26.67 47.44
N ILE A 89 -8.27 26.74 46.15
CA ILE A 89 -8.20 25.58 45.25
C ILE A 89 -6.82 25.49 44.61
N SER A 90 -6.24 24.29 44.60
CA SER A 90 -4.90 24.05 44.06
C SER A 90 -4.73 22.61 43.58
N GLY A 91 -3.55 22.30 43.07
CA GLY A 91 -3.17 20.97 42.60
C GLY A 91 -3.36 20.76 41.11
N GLU A 92 -2.98 19.58 40.66
CA GLU A 92 -3.05 19.20 39.25
C GLU A 92 -3.42 17.74 39.06
N ASN A 93 -4.00 17.44 37.90
CA ASN A 93 -4.25 16.07 37.47
C ASN A 93 -4.17 15.97 35.93
N SER A 94 -4.09 14.76 35.40
CA SER A 94 -4.07 14.52 33.97
C SER A 94 -4.69 13.18 33.58
N ARG A 95 -5.00 13.04 32.29
CA ARG A 95 -5.34 11.77 31.66
C ARG A 95 -4.96 11.79 30.19
N THR A 96 -4.90 10.61 29.58
CA THR A 96 -4.80 10.49 28.13
C THR A 96 -6.15 10.75 27.46
N TYR A 97 -6.11 11.30 26.24
CA TYR A 97 -7.30 11.59 25.46
C TYR A 97 -8.10 10.30 25.18
N ASN A 98 -9.41 10.36 25.42
CA ASN A 98 -10.33 9.24 25.20
C ASN A 98 -11.64 9.65 24.49
N GLY A 99 -11.70 10.87 23.95
CA GLY A 99 -12.87 11.40 23.24
C GLY A 99 -14.08 11.75 24.11
N LYS A 100 -13.96 11.74 25.43
CA LYS A 100 -15.04 12.10 26.38
C LYS A 100 -14.71 13.38 27.15
N ALA A 101 -15.73 14.12 27.55
CA ALA A 101 -15.58 15.27 28.45
C ALA A 101 -15.03 14.85 29.82
N ILE A 102 -14.34 15.77 30.51
CA ILE A 102 -13.83 15.55 31.88
C ILE A 102 -15.01 15.45 32.85
N SER A 103 -15.10 14.34 33.57
CA SER A 103 -16.07 14.11 34.64
C SER A 103 -15.50 14.44 36.02
N ILE A 104 -16.36 14.51 37.05
CA ILE A 104 -15.92 14.67 38.44
C ILE A 104 -15.02 13.52 38.91
N ASN A 105 -15.24 12.30 38.41
CA ASN A 105 -14.39 11.16 38.71
C ASN A 105 -12.99 11.34 38.10
N ASP A 106 -12.90 11.93 36.90
CA ASP A 106 -11.62 12.20 36.25
C ASP A 106 -10.78 13.22 37.04
N ILE A 107 -11.41 14.18 37.73
CA ILE A 107 -10.73 15.16 38.60
C ILE A 107 -9.98 14.46 39.73
N TYR A 108 -10.55 13.39 40.29
CA TYR A 108 -10.02 12.67 41.45
C TYR A 108 -9.37 11.32 41.13
N SER A 109 -9.37 10.89 39.87
CA SER A 109 -8.74 9.65 39.41
C SER A 109 -7.23 9.85 39.25
N GLY A 110 -6.55 10.10 40.37
CA GLY A 110 -5.15 10.51 40.42
C GLY A 110 -4.98 12.00 40.74
N GLY A 111 -3.73 12.47 40.76
CA GLY A 111 -3.40 13.88 40.95
C GLY A 111 -3.55 14.41 42.39
N THR A 112 -3.57 15.74 42.51
CA THR A 112 -3.50 16.48 43.79
C THR A 112 -4.56 17.58 43.92
N ILE A 113 -5.54 17.61 43.02
CA ILE A 113 -6.59 18.65 43.00
C ILE A 113 -7.38 18.61 44.31
N SER A 114 -7.36 19.71 45.05
CA SER A 114 -8.02 19.83 46.35
C SER A 114 -8.40 21.26 46.67
N VAL A 115 -9.45 21.41 47.48
CA VAL A 115 -9.85 22.69 48.07
C VAL A 115 -9.46 22.66 49.54
N LYS A 116 -8.60 23.59 49.94
CA LYS A 116 -8.18 23.79 51.33
C LYS A 116 -8.99 24.94 51.92
N ILE A 117 -9.58 24.74 53.09
CA ILE A 117 -10.37 25.73 53.82
C ILE A 117 -9.65 26.04 55.13
N THR A 118 -9.53 27.32 55.45
CA THR A 118 -9.05 27.81 56.74
C THR A 118 -10.25 28.44 57.47
N GLY A 119 -10.70 27.78 58.53
CA GLY A 119 -11.89 28.14 59.32
C GLY A 119 -11.56 28.95 60.58
N LEU A 120 -12.30 28.70 61.66
CA LEU A 120 -12.08 29.34 62.96
C LEU A 120 -10.73 28.90 63.57
N ASP A 121 -10.04 29.83 64.26
CA ASP A 121 -8.74 29.59 64.93
C ASP A 121 -7.66 28.98 64.01
N ASP A 122 -7.64 29.40 62.74
CA ASP A 122 -6.73 28.89 61.69
C ASP A 122 -6.81 27.37 61.46
N GLN A 123 -7.92 26.73 61.87
CA GLN A 123 -8.12 25.31 61.65
C GLN A 123 -8.30 25.02 60.15
N GLU A 124 -7.48 24.11 59.63
CA GLU A 124 -7.50 23.73 58.21
C GLU A 124 -8.19 22.39 57.98
N PHE A 125 -8.96 22.30 56.90
CA PHE A 125 -9.55 21.05 56.43
C PHE A 125 -9.78 21.11 54.91
N THR A 126 -10.13 19.97 54.32
CA THR A 126 -10.32 19.85 52.88
C THR A 126 -11.79 19.70 52.49
N TYR A 127 -12.08 20.12 51.27
CA TYR A 127 -13.35 19.90 50.61
C TYR A 127 -13.16 19.17 49.29
N THR A 128 -14.01 18.16 49.07
CA THR A 128 -14.11 17.43 47.80
C THR A 128 -15.19 18.07 46.97
N LEU A 129 -14.82 18.53 45.78
CA LEU A 129 -15.70 19.13 44.80
C LEU A 129 -16.81 18.16 44.40
N GLN A 130 -17.99 18.72 44.22
CA GLN A 130 -19.17 18.12 43.65
C GLN A 130 -19.37 18.58 42.21
N THR A 131 -20.28 17.92 41.51
CA THR A 131 -20.65 18.34 40.16
C THR A 131 -21.33 19.71 40.22
N GLY A 132 -20.77 20.69 39.51
CA GLY A 132 -21.30 22.05 39.45
C GLY A 132 -20.59 23.06 40.34
N ASP A 133 -19.65 22.66 41.18
CA ASP A 133 -18.93 23.57 42.10
C ASP A 133 -17.88 24.44 41.44
N TYR A 134 -17.50 24.11 40.21
CA TYR A 134 -16.36 24.71 39.53
C TYR A 134 -16.73 25.12 38.10
N THR A 135 -15.95 26.05 37.58
CA THR A 135 -16.01 26.50 36.19
C THR A 135 -14.64 26.29 35.56
N TRP A 136 -14.64 25.72 34.36
CA TRP A 136 -13.45 25.62 33.52
C TRP A 136 -13.16 26.97 32.85
N ASN A 137 -11.89 27.23 32.57
CA ASN A 137 -11.47 28.39 31.76
C ASN A 137 -11.93 28.33 30.29
N VAL A 138 -12.53 27.22 29.86
CA VAL A 138 -13.13 27.00 28.55
C VAL A 138 -14.50 26.34 28.70
N SER A 139 -15.36 26.44 27.69
CA SER A 139 -16.69 25.82 27.74
C SER A 139 -16.66 24.29 27.61
N ASP A 140 -15.66 23.73 26.93
CA ASP A 140 -15.54 22.30 26.66
C ASP A 140 -14.07 21.82 26.68
N PRO A 141 -13.60 21.27 27.81
CA PRO A 141 -12.25 20.73 27.95
C PRO A 141 -12.16 19.25 27.53
N THR A 142 -12.66 18.88 26.35
CA THR A 142 -12.62 17.48 25.86
C THR A 142 -11.34 17.10 25.11
N ASN A 143 -10.73 18.06 24.40
CA ASN A 143 -9.58 17.81 23.54
C ASN A 143 -8.25 17.81 24.32
N VAL A 144 -7.16 17.44 23.65
CA VAL A 144 -5.81 17.59 24.23
C VAL A 144 -5.53 19.06 24.53
N GLY A 145 -5.02 19.30 25.73
CA GLY A 145 -4.76 20.65 26.21
C GLY A 145 -4.56 20.70 27.72
N THR A 146 -4.24 21.91 28.18
CA THR A 146 -4.17 22.23 29.60
C THR A 146 -5.32 23.18 29.94
N TYR A 147 -6.09 22.81 30.95
CA TYR A 147 -7.27 23.53 31.41
C TYR A 147 -7.07 23.94 32.86
N THR A 148 -7.72 25.03 33.26
CA THR A 148 -7.78 25.46 34.65
C THR A 148 -9.22 25.50 35.13
N LEU A 149 -9.44 25.08 36.37
CA LEU A 149 -10.74 25.17 37.02
C LEU A 149 -10.65 25.98 38.32
N THR A 150 -11.68 26.79 38.54
CA THR A 150 -11.86 27.64 39.73
C THR A 150 -13.21 27.36 40.36
N LEU A 151 -13.33 27.52 41.68
CA LEU A 151 -14.63 27.47 42.35
C LEU A 151 -15.55 28.56 41.80
N ASN A 152 -16.82 28.20 41.59
CA ASN A 152 -17.88 29.14 41.20
C ASN A 152 -18.79 29.44 42.39
N SER A 153 -19.83 30.25 42.19
CA SER A 153 -20.76 30.62 43.28
C SER A 153 -21.41 29.41 43.94
N THR A 154 -21.82 28.40 43.18
CA THR A 154 -22.41 27.17 43.74
C THR A 154 -21.43 26.44 44.66
N GLY A 155 -20.17 26.31 44.23
CA GLY A 155 -19.13 25.71 45.06
C GLY A 155 -18.89 26.51 46.34
N ILE A 156 -18.89 27.85 46.26
CA ILE A 156 -18.73 28.73 47.41
C ILE A 156 -19.93 28.60 48.38
N ASP A 157 -21.15 28.48 47.86
CA ASP A 157 -22.34 28.23 48.67
C ASP A 157 -22.22 26.89 49.43
N HIS A 158 -21.77 25.83 48.77
CA HIS A 158 -21.49 24.56 49.44
C HIS A 158 -20.36 24.67 50.50
N LEU A 159 -19.35 25.51 50.30
CA LEU A 159 -18.35 25.78 51.33
C LEU A 159 -18.98 26.48 52.55
N GLN A 160 -19.89 27.43 52.30
CA GLN A 160 -20.61 28.13 53.36
C GLN A 160 -21.54 27.18 54.14
N ASP A 161 -22.21 26.25 53.46
CA ASP A 161 -23.02 25.21 54.10
C ASP A 161 -22.15 24.30 54.99
N LEU A 162 -20.98 23.87 54.50
CA LEU A 162 -20.04 23.08 55.29
C LEU A 162 -19.55 23.83 56.54
N LEU A 163 -19.32 25.14 56.45
CA LEU A 163 -18.95 25.98 57.60
C LEU A 163 -20.11 26.13 58.59
N ASN A 164 -21.34 26.27 58.09
CA ASN A 164 -22.55 26.34 58.92
C ASN A 164 -22.78 25.02 59.66
N ASP A 165 -22.59 23.88 59.00
CA ASP A 165 -22.70 22.55 59.61
C ASP A 165 -21.63 22.34 60.68
N LYS A 166 -20.40 22.80 60.43
CA LYS A 166 -19.27 22.61 61.34
C LYS A 166 -19.27 23.54 62.55
N TYR A 167 -19.64 24.81 62.36
CA TYR A 167 -19.49 25.87 63.37
C TYR A 167 -20.81 26.47 63.84
N GLY A 168 -21.95 26.10 63.26
CA GLY A 168 -23.26 26.71 63.50
C GLY A 168 -23.56 27.85 62.53
N ASN A 169 -24.84 27.97 62.16
CA ASN A 169 -25.29 28.89 61.12
C ASN A 169 -24.86 30.34 61.36
N GLY A 170 -24.10 30.91 60.42
CA GLY A 170 -23.65 32.31 60.44
C GLY A 170 -22.49 32.61 61.39
N ASN A 171 -21.99 31.63 62.17
CA ASN A 171 -20.87 31.86 63.09
C ASN A 171 -19.55 32.07 62.34
N VAL A 172 -19.38 31.40 61.20
CA VAL A 172 -18.23 31.55 60.30
C VAL A 172 -18.74 31.82 58.91
N THR A 173 -18.25 32.88 58.28
CA THR A 173 -18.66 33.29 56.93
C THR A 173 -17.48 33.28 55.98
N ILE A 174 -17.70 32.91 54.73
CA ILE A 174 -16.70 32.99 53.66
C ILE A 174 -17.17 33.98 52.59
N ALA A 175 -16.38 35.03 52.37
CA ALA A 175 -16.66 35.97 51.29
C ALA A 175 -16.04 35.45 49.99
N ASN A 176 -16.68 35.69 48.84
CA ASN A 176 -16.14 35.29 47.54
C ASN A 176 -14.70 35.80 47.31
N SER A 177 -14.35 36.98 47.84
CA SER A 177 -13.00 37.55 47.75
C SER A 177 -11.94 36.81 48.59
N GLN A 178 -12.34 35.89 49.47
CA GLN A 178 -11.48 35.03 50.27
C GLN A 178 -11.35 33.61 49.68
N VAL A 179 -11.98 33.37 48.53
CA VAL A 179 -11.85 32.13 47.76
C VAL A 179 -10.88 32.39 46.61
N THR A 180 -9.75 31.71 46.62
CA THR A 180 -8.64 31.98 45.69
C THR A 180 -8.07 30.71 45.06
N GLY A 181 -7.13 30.88 44.13
CA GLY A 181 -6.43 29.77 43.48
C GLY A 181 -7.16 29.19 42.27
N SER A 182 -6.49 28.23 41.64
CA SER A 182 -6.99 27.45 40.50
C SER A 182 -6.29 26.09 40.50
N ALA A 183 -6.98 25.04 40.06
CA ALA A 183 -6.37 23.74 39.80
C ALA A 183 -6.17 23.53 38.29
N LYS A 184 -5.15 22.74 37.93
CA LYS A 184 -4.80 22.44 36.53
C LYS A 184 -5.23 21.02 36.15
N TYR A 185 -5.82 20.86 34.98
CA TYR A 185 -6.13 19.55 34.41
C TYR A 185 -5.55 19.43 33.00
N THR A 186 -4.75 18.40 32.75
CA THR A 186 -4.10 18.18 31.44
C THR A 186 -4.66 16.96 30.74
N ILE A 187 -5.12 17.12 29.50
CA ILE A 187 -5.41 15.99 28.62
C ILE A 187 -4.23 15.81 27.68
N GLU A 188 -3.53 14.69 27.83
CA GLU A 188 -2.39 14.30 27.01
C GLU A 188 -2.83 13.56 25.75
N LYS A 189 -1.99 13.57 24.71
CA LYS A 189 -2.27 12.84 23.48
C LYS A 189 -2.43 11.35 23.74
N ALA A 190 -3.37 10.74 23.02
CA ALA A 190 -3.45 9.29 22.93
C ALA A 190 -2.54 8.78 21.81
N ASN A 191 -1.89 7.64 22.05
CA ASN A 191 -1.11 6.98 21.01
C ASN A 191 -2.01 6.12 20.11
N ALA A 192 -1.76 6.15 18.81
CA ALA A 192 -2.41 5.28 17.84
C ALA A 192 -1.35 4.62 16.94
N SER A 193 -1.44 3.31 16.72
CA SER A 193 -0.60 2.63 15.73
C SER A 193 -1.24 2.69 14.35
N VAL A 194 -0.39 2.72 13.33
CA VAL A 194 -0.75 2.70 11.91
C VAL A 194 -0.36 1.34 11.35
N THR A 195 -1.24 0.70 10.57
CA THR A 195 -0.89 -0.48 9.78
C THR A 195 -1.36 -0.33 8.33
N LEU A 196 -0.53 -0.78 7.40
CA LEU A 196 -0.75 -0.84 5.96
C LEU A 196 -0.87 -2.31 5.54
N SER A 197 -1.89 -2.63 4.76
CA SER A 197 -2.07 -3.92 4.11
C SER A 197 -2.60 -3.76 2.70
N GLY A 198 -2.53 -4.81 1.89
CA GLY A 198 -3.04 -4.82 0.52
C GLY A 198 -2.08 -5.44 -0.46
N ASN A 199 -2.61 -5.76 -1.64
CA ASN A 199 -1.86 -6.35 -2.74
C ASN A 199 -2.38 -5.80 -4.07
N GLN A 200 -1.47 -5.51 -4.98
CA GLN A 200 -1.77 -5.19 -6.38
C GLN A 200 -1.08 -6.22 -7.27
N ASP A 201 -1.78 -6.67 -8.32
CA ASP A 201 -1.24 -7.62 -9.29
C ASP A 201 -1.22 -6.95 -10.68
N GLU A 202 -0.07 -7.04 -11.36
CA GLU A 202 0.14 -6.57 -12.72
C GLU A 202 0.78 -7.67 -13.56
N THR A 203 0.75 -7.52 -14.87
CA THR A 203 1.45 -8.40 -15.82
C THR A 203 2.69 -7.70 -16.36
N TYR A 204 3.77 -8.44 -16.58
CA TYR A 204 5.01 -7.92 -17.15
C TYR A 204 4.78 -7.16 -18.46
N THR A 205 5.25 -5.91 -18.53
CA THR A 205 5.13 -5.01 -19.70
C THR A 205 6.48 -4.62 -20.31
N ALA A 206 7.59 -5.04 -19.72
CA ALA A 206 8.96 -4.58 -20.02
C ALA A 206 9.21 -3.08 -19.75
N GLU A 207 8.26 -2.37 -19.14
CA GLU A 207 8.43 -1.02 -18.62
C GLU A 207 8.56 -1.07 -17.10
N GLU A 208 9.31 -0.13 -16.52
CA GLU A 208 9.40 0.01 -15.08
C GLU A 208 8.10 0.59 -14.52
N PHE A 209 7.53 -0.07 -13.51
CA PHE A 209 6.47 0.49 -12.70
C PHE A 209 7.06 1.51 -11.72
N THR A 210 6.42 2.66 -11.60
CA THR A 210 6.81 3.74 -10.70
C THR A 210 5.76 3.93 -9.61
N ASN A 211 6.02 4.79 -8.62
CA ASN A 211 5.04 5.10 -7.58
C ASN A 211 3.67 5.56 -8.15
N SER A 212 3.65 6.14 -9.35
CA SER A 212 2.41 6.55 -10.03
C SER A 212 1.53 5.39 -10.51
N ASN A 213 2.09 4.19 -10.59
CA ASN A 213 1.37 2.98 -10.99
C ASN A 213 0.73 2.24 -9.80
N ILE A 214 1.02 2.67 -8.57
CA ILE A 214 0.43 2.10 -7.36
C ILE A 214 -1.03 2.56 -7.26
N LYS A 215 -1.96 1.62 -7.35
CA LYS A 215 -3.39 1.86 -7.20
C LYS A 215 -3.72 1.88 -5.71
N VAL A 216 -3.80 3.08 -5.13
CA VAL A 216 -4.06 3.24 -3.68
C VAL A 216 -5.34 2.56 -3.18
N SER A 217 -6.29 2.27 -4.07
CA SER A 217 -7.52 1.51 -3.77
C SER A 217 -7.30 0.05 -3.40
N ASP A 218 -6.16 -0.53 -3.81
CA ASP A 218 -5.83 -1.94 -3.58
C ASP A 218 -5.13 -2.14 -2.22
N TYR A 219 -4.93 -1.03 -1.49
CA TYR A 219 -4.31 -0.98 -0.18
C TYR A 219 -5.24 -0.34 0.85
N LYS A 220 -4.99 -0.63 2.12
CA LYS A 220 -5.77 -0.15 3.25
C LYS A 220 -4.86 0.25 4.41
N VAL A 221 -5.14 1.41 4.98
CA VAL A 221 -4.58 1.83 6.27
C VAL A 221 -5.60 1.55 7.37
N THR A 222 -5.13 0.96 8.48
CA THR A 222 -5.91 0.79 9.70
C THR A 222 -5.25 1.57 10.83
N LEU A 223 -6.05 2.34 11.57
CA LEU A 223 -5.61 3.12 12.72
C LEU A 223 -6.16 2.48 14.00
N SER A 224 -5.31 2.23 15.00
CA SER A 224 -5.74 1.53 16.23
C SER A 224 -6.73 2.31 17.09
N ASN A 225 -6.87 3.62 16.84
CA ASN A 225 -7.88 4.46 17.49
C ASN A 225 -9.27 4.35 16.86
N GLY A 226 -9.44 3.52 15.83
CA GLY A 226 -10.72 3.29 15.15
C GLY A 226 -11.10 4.38 14.16
N LEU A 227 -10.26 5.40 13.96
CA LEU A 227 -10.46 6.37 12.88
C LEU A 227 -10.16 5.73 11.52
N GLU A 228 -10.87 6.17 10.49
CA GLU A 228 -10.60 5.76 9.11
C GLU A 228 -9.66 6.75 8.42
N TYR A 229 -8.75 6.24 7.61
CA TYR A 229 -7.94 7.03 6.69
C TYR A 229 -8.05 6.45 5.29
N LYS A 230 -8.49 7.29 4.34
CA LYS A 230 -8.55 6.93 2.93
C LYS A 230 -7.25 7.38 2.26
N LEU A 231 -6.50 6.41 1.74
CA LEU A 231 -5.28 6.67 0.98
C LEU A 231 -5.59 7.54 -0.25
N VAL A 232 -4.66 8.45 -0.55
CA VAL A 232 -4.67 9.30 -1.74
C VAL A 232 -3.35 9.15 -2.51
N ASP A 233 -3.36 9.59 -3.77
CA ASP A 233 -2.17 9.53 -4.62
C ASP A 233 -0.96 10.22 -3.94
N GLY A 234 0.18 9.55 -3.97
CA GLY A 234 1.41 9.99 -3.31
C GLY A 234 1.56 9.52 -1.86
N ASP A 235 0.54 8.92 -1.23
CA ASP A 235 0.67 8.34 0.11
C ASP A 235 1.51 7.06 0.14
N LEU A 236 1.62 6.37 -1.00
CA LEU A 236 2.33 5.11 -1.14
C LEU A 236 3.53 5.25 -2.05
N GLU A 237 4.55 4.44 -1.78
CA GLU A 237 5.75 4.33 -2.59
C GLU A 237 6.31 2.90 -2.57
N PHE A 238 7.07 2.55 -3.60
CA PHE A 238 7.92 1.37 -3.53
C PHE A 238 9.06 1.60 -2.53
N ILE A 239 9.48 0.53 -1.84
CA ILE A 239 10.70 0.58 -1.03
C ILE A 239 11.90 0.93 -1.95
N PRO A 240 12.87 1.74 -1.48
CA PRO A 240 14.03 2.13 -2.29
C PRO A 240 14.78 0.93 -2.91
N ASN A 241 15.28 1.13 -4.13
CA ASN A 241 16.13 0.18 -4.87
C ASN A 241 15.44 -1.11 -5.34
N GLN A 242 14.10 -1.14 -5.47
CA GLN A 242 13.38 -2.31 -5.99
C GLN A 242 13.24 -2.35 -7.52
N ASN A 243 13.18 -1.20 -8.20
CA ASN A 243 13.05 -1.04 -9.67
C ASN A 243 12.12 -2.10 -10.31
N PRO A 244 10.79 -2.02 -10.06
CA PRO A 244 9.86 -3.08 -10.42
C PRO A 244 9.60 -3.10 -11.94
N THR A 245 10.42 -3.85 -12.67
CA THR A 245 10.27 -4.07 -14.13
C THR A 245 10.00 -5.53 -14.47
N ASN A 246 10.57 -6.46 -13.71
CA ASN A 246 10.56 -7.89 -14.02
C ASN A 246 9.53 -8.63 -13.17
N VAL A 247 9.26 -9.89 -13.51
CA VAL A 247 8.41 -10.76 -12.71
C VAL A 247 8.99 -10.95 -11.31
N GLY A 248 8.14 -10.79 -10.31
CA GLY A 248 8.54 -10.83 -8.91
C GLY A 248 7.48 -10.19 -8.01
N THR A 249 7.78 -10.23 -6.71
CA THR A 249 6.99 -9.54 -5.69
C THR A 249 7.81 -8.37 -5.15
N TYR A 250 7.22 -7.20 -5.24
CA TYR A 250 7.75 -5.93 -4.79
C TYR A 250 6.95 -5.43 -3.59
N THR A 251 7.52 -4.49 -2.86
CA THR A 251 7.03 -4.05 -1.57
C THR A 251 6.64 -2.59 -1.62
N VAL A 252 5.42 -2.31 -1.17
CA VAL A 252 4.85 -0.97 -1.09
C VAL A 252 4.77 -0.54 0.37
N GLN A 253 5.23 0.67 0.66
CA GLN A 253 5.20 1.27 2.00
C GLN A 253 4.48 2.63 1.97
N LEU A 254 4.17 3.16 3.16
CA LEU A 254 3.77 4.56 3.28
C LEU A 254 4.95 5.47 2.95
N SER A 255 4.73 6.41 2.05
CA SER A 255 5.67 7.50 1.77
C SER A 255 5.71 8.49 2.94
N ASP A 256 6.69 9.39 2.94
CA ASP A 256 6.75 10.47 3.92
C ASP A 256 5.54 11.41 3.83
N GLN A 257 4.98 11.57 2.62
CA GLN A 257 3.73 12.32 2.44
C GLN A 257 2.55 11.58 3.06
N GLY A 258 2.46 10.26 2.89
CA GLY A 258 1.42 9.43 3.51
C GLY A 258 1.49 9.48 5.04
N LYS A 259 2.69 9.36 5.62
CA LYS A 259 2.91 9.51 7.07
C LYS A 259 2.47 10.89 7.56
N LYS A 260 2.80 11.95 6.83
CA LYS A 260 2.40 13.33 7.17
C LYS A 260 0.88 13.52 7.11
N ASN A 261 0.23 12.97 6.09
CA ASN A 261 -1.22 13.04 5.94
C ASN A 261 -1.93 12.28 7.08
N ILE A 262 -1.47 11.08 7.42
CA ILE A 262 -2.00 10.29 8.53
C ILE A 262 -1.78 11.01 9.88
N ALA A 263 -0.60 11.59 10.10
CA ALA A 263 -0.30 12.34 11.33
C ALA A 263 -1.19 13.59 11.52
N ALA A 264 -1.79 14.11 10.45
CA ALA A 264 -2.73 15.22 10.52
C ALA A 264 -4.15 14.80 10.94
N VAL A 265 -4.51 13.51 10.83
CA VAL A 265 -5.83 12.98 11.19
C VAL A 265 -6.05 13.16 12.68
N GLN A 266 -6.81 14.18 13.07
CA GLN A 266 -6.97 14.57 14.48
C GLN A 266 -5.61 14.71 15.24
N GLY A 267 -4.55 15.17 14.56
CA GLY A 267 -3.18 15.21 15.10
C GLY A 267 -2.98 16.11 16.33
N LYS A 268 -3.99 16.90 16.72
CA LYS A 268 -4.03 17.59 18.02
C LYS A 268 -4.24 16.62 19.18
N ASN A 269 -5.08 15.59 18.98
CA ASN A 269 -5.51 14.66 20.01
C ASN A 269 -4.73 13.34 20.02
N TYR A 270 -4.19 12.96 18.86
CA TYR A 270 -3.44 11.71 18.69
C TYR A 270 -2.00 11.96 18.31
N GLU A 271 -1.16 11.02 18.73
CA GLU A 271 0.20 10.81 18.23
C GLU A 271 0.26 9.44 17.54
N TYR A 272 0.69 9.43 16.28
CA TYR A 272 0.68 8.22 15.45
C TYR A 272 2.06 7.58 15.42
N SER A 273 2.11 6.28 15.72
CA SER A 273 3.30 5.45 15.62
C SER A 273 3.34 4.71 14.28
N PHE A 274 4.50 4.78 13.62
CA PHE A 274 4.77 4.14 12.33
C PHE A 274 5.80 2.99 12.44
N ASN A 275 6.15 2.58 13.66
CA ASN A 275 7.20 1.57 13.90
C ASN A 275 6.84 0.20 13.32
N ASP A 276 5.55 -0.18 13.37
CA ASP A 276 5.02 -1.47 12.92
C ASP A 276 4.00 -1.28 11.79
N THR A 277 4.28 -0.33 10.88
CA THR A 277 3.37 -0.01 9.77
C THR A 277 3.04 -1.23 8.91
N GLY A 278 3.93 -2.22 8.82
CA GLY A 278 3.79 -3.28 7.84
C GLY A 278 3.94 -2.74 6.42
N VAL A 279 3.68 -3.59 5.43
CA VAL A 279 3.87 -3.29 4.01
C VAL A 279 2.79 -3.95 3.18
N GLY A 280 2.50 -3.36 2.03
CA GLY A 280 1.72 -3.99 0.97
C GLY A 280 2.60 -4.71 -0.05
N SER A 281 2.01 -5.57 -0.87
CA SER A 281 2.69 -6.23 -1.98
C SER A 281 2.27 -5.67 -3.34
N PHE A 282 3.18 -5.75 -4.30
CA PHE A 282 2.93 -5.45 -5.71
C PHE A 282 3.55 -6.59 -6.53
N ASN A 283 2.73 -7.41 -7.16
CA ASN A 283 3.19 -8.60 -7.85
C ASN A 283 3.18 -8.38 -9.35
N ILE A 284 4.29 -8.68 -10.01
CA ILE A 284 4.39 -8.71 -11.46
C ILE A 284 4.39 -10.18 -11.89
N THR A 285 3.36 -10.56 -12.64
CA THR A 285 3.16 -11.90 -13.19
C THR A 285 3.69 -12.01 -14.61
N LYS A 286 4.00 -13.23 -15.05
CA LYS A 286 4.54 -13.48 -16.40
C LYS A 286 3.53 -13.10 -17.49
N ALA A 287 4.01 -12.49 -18.56
CA ALA A 287 3.23 -12.28 -19.77
C ALA A 287 3.24 -13.54 -20.65
N THR A 288 2.11 -13.86 -21.28
CA THR A 288 2.05 -14.99 -22.23
C THR A 288 2.49 -14.53 -23.62
N PRO A 289 3.59 -15.06 -24.19
CA PRO A 289 4.05 -14.71 -25.52
C PRO A 289 3.33 -15.51 -26.62
N SER A 290 3.56 -15.14 -27.87
CA SER A 290 3.27 -15.98 -29.03
C SER A 290 4.49 -16.04 -29.95
N ALA A 291 4.65 -17.15 -30.68
CA ALA A 291 5.80 -17.36 -31.56
C ALA A 291 5.43 -18.05 -32.88
N SER A 292 6.14 -17.69 -33.94
CA SER A 292 6.04 -18.33 -35.26
C SER A 292 7.42 -18.51 -35.89
N PHE A 293 7.61 -19.62 -36.59
CA PHE A 293 8.80 -19.95 -37.36
C PHE A 293 8.42 -20.06 -38.84
N THR A 294 8.88 -19.10 -39.65
CA THR A 294 8.43 -18.94 -41.04
C THR A 294 9.58 -18.59 -41.96
N GLY A 295 9.44 -18.87 -43.24
CA GLY A 295 10.47 -18.58 -44.23
C GLY A 295 10.09 -19.28 -45.52
N GLN A 296 10.18 -18.59 -46.64
CA GLN A 296 9.92 -19.17 -47.95
C GLN A 296 11.15 -18.90 -48.80
N GLY A 297 11.60 -19.90 -49.54
CA GLY A 297 12.72 -19.77 -50.45
C GLY A 297 12.59 -20.74 -51.60
N GLU A 298 13.25 -20.41 -52.69
CA GLU A 298 13.26 -21.26 -53.86
C GLU A 298 14.55 -21.09 -54.64
N LYS A 299 14.92 -22.13 -55.36
CA LYS A 299 15.92 -22.10 -56.43
C LYS A 299 15.57 -23.14 -57.48
N THR A 300 16.17 -23.02 -58.66
CA THR A 300 16.23 -24.13 -59.61
C THR A 300 17.45 -24.99 -59.28
N TYR A 301 17.34 -26.30 -59.49
CA TYR A 301 18.44 -27.23 -59.31
C TYR A 301 19.67 -26.79 -60.12
N ASP A 302 20.80 -26.62 -59.44
CA ASP A 302 22.08 -26.17 -60.01
C ASP A 302 23.26 -27.03 -59.55
N GLY A 303 22.97 -28.19 -58.93
CA GLY A 303 23.98 -29.09 -58.38
C GLY A 303 24.62 -28.65 -57.06
N THR A 304 24.20 -27.53 -56.47
CA THR A 304 24.73 -27.02 -55.20
C THR A 304 23.69 -27.03 -54.06
N PRO A 305 24.13 -27.24 -52.81
CA PRO A 305 23.25 -27.13 -51.64
C PRO A 305 22.54 -25.78 -51.51
N ILE A 306 21.41 -25.77 -50.80
CA ILE A 306 20.74 -24.52 -50.40
C ILE A 306 21.73 -23.63 -49.64
N SER A 307 21.82 -22.36 -50.04
CA SER A 307 22.67 -21.35 -49.40
C SER A 307 21.92 -20.03 -49.25
N GLY A 308 22.29 -19.23 -48.25
CA GLY A 308 21.71 -17.91 -47.99
C GLY A 308 20.27 -17.91 -47.43
N TYR A 309 19.60 -19.06 -47.36
CA TYR A 309 18.28 -19.16 -46.73
C TYR A 309 18.39 -19.14 -45.20
N VAL A 310 17.68 -18.20 -44.58
CA VAL A 310 17.56 -18.09 -43.12
C VAL A 310 16.08 -17.95 -42.77
N PRO A 311 15.47 -18.97 -42.15
CA PRO A 311 14.09 -18.85 -41.67
C PRO A 311 14.02 -17.85 -40.49
N LYS A 312 12.90 -17.15 -40.39
CA LYS A 312 12.63 -16.11 -39.39
C LYS A 312 11.79 -16.65 -38.24
N VAL A 313 12.29 -16.46 -37.02
CA VAL A 313 11.48 -16.56 -35.81
C VAL A 313 10.89 -15.19 -35.50
N THR A 314 9.60 -15.13 -35.20
CA THR A 314 8.94 -13.92 -34.68
C THR A 314 8.33 -14.24 -33.33
N ILE A 315 8.77 -13.55 -32.29
CA ILE A 315 8.19 -13.63 -30.93
C ILE A 315 7.44 -12.33 -30.67
N LYS A 316 6.14 -12.42 -30.41
CA LYS A 316 5.32 -11.28 -30.01
C LYS A 316 5.09 -11.36 -28.51
N ALA A 317 5.81 -10.51 -27.78
CA ALA A 317 5.77 -10.37 -26.34
C ALA A 317 6.34 -9.00 -25.92
N PRO A 318 6.11 -8.54 -24.68
CA PRO A 318 6.76 -7.34 -24.15
C PRO A 318 8.29 -7.47 -24.15
N GLY A 319 8.97 -6.35 -24.40
CA GLY A 319 10.44 -6.27 -24.44
C GLY A 319 11.07 -6.76 -25.74
N LYS A 320 12.40 -6.85 -25.75
CA LYS A 320 13.20 -7.31 -26.90
C LYS A 320 13.41 -8.82 -26.82
N ASN A 321 12.89 -9.56 -27.81
CA ASN A 321 12.82 -11.01 -27.79
C ASN A 321 13.44 -11.63 -29.06
N ASP A 322 14.73 -11.40 -29.26
CA ASP A 322 15.47 -11.94 -30.40
C ASP A 322 16.04 -13.34 -30.10
N VAL A 323 16.07 -14.19 -31.12
CA VAL A 323 16.67 -15.52 -31.05
C VAL A 323 17.34 -15.85 -32.38
N THR A 324 18.54 -16.41 -32.31
CA THR A 324 19.27 -16.91 -33.48
C THR A 324 19.22 -18.42 -33.47
N LEU A 325 18.87 -19.00 -34.62
CA LEU A 325 18.83 -20.45 -34.82
C LEU A 325 19.90 -20.91 -35.80
N VAL A 326 20.45 -22.08 -35.55
CA VAL A 326 21.52 -22.72 -36.33
C VAL A 326 20.95 -23.90 -37.13
N ALA A 327 21.21 -23.92 -38.44
CA ALA A 327 20.81 -25.03 -39.29
C ALA A 327 21.47 -26.35 -38.86
N GLY A 328 20.72 -27.45 -38.92
CA GLY A 328 21.19 -28.79 -38.58
C GLY A 328 21.16 -29.13 -37.09
N THR A 329 21.06 -28.13 -36.21
CA THR A 329 20.90 -28.30 -34.76
C THR A 329 19.56 -27.78 -34.27
N ASP A 330 19.20 -26.54 -34.58
CA ASP A 330 17.96 -25.91 -34.10
C ASP A 330 16.78 -26.11 -35.06
N TYR A 331 17.08 -26.29 -36.34
CA TYR A 331 16.10 -26.64 -37.36
C TYR A 331 16.73 -27.55 -38.41
N VAL A 332 15.89 -28.37 -39.03
CA VAL A 332 16.28 -29.36 -40.04
C VAL A 332 15.37 -29.29 -41.25
N TRP A 333 15.82 -29.89 -42.34
CA TRP A 333 15.06 -29.99 -43.58
C TRP A 333 14.36 -31.34 -43.66
N THR A 334 13.16 -31.37 -44.20
CA THR A 334 12.40 -32.61 -44.40
C THR A 334 11.79 -32.64 -45.80
N ASN A 335 11.94 -33.76 -46.49
CA ASN A 335 11.29 -34.02 -47.78
C ASN A 335 10.92 -35.51 -47.85
N ASP A 336 9.70 -35.83 -48.27
CA ASP A 336 9.18 -37.20 -48.37
C ASP A 336 9.41 -38.09 -47.13
N GLY A 337 9.33 -37.49 -45.93
CA GLY A 337 9.55 -38.18 -44.65
C GLY A 337 11.01 -38.40 -44.27
N GLN A 338 11.96 -38.02 -45.12
CA GLN A 338 13.39 -38.05 -44.81
C GLN A 338 13.84 -36.72 -44.20
N THR A 339 14.66 -36.80 -43.14
CA THR A 339 15.23 -35.63 -42.45
C THR A 339 16.68 -35.41 -42.86
N PHE A 340 17.06 -34.16 -43.11
CA PHE A 340 18.40 -33.73 -43.46
C PHE A 340 18.91 -32.66 -42.47
N THR A 341 20.08 -32.91 -41.90
CA THR A 341 20.77 -31.98 -40.98
C THR A 341 21.75 -31.06 -41.71
N THR A 342 22.05 -31.34 -42.97
CA THR A 342 22.76 -30.45 -43.89
C THR A 342 21.81 -29.91 -44.94
N ALA A 343 22.16 -28.77 -45.54
CA ALA A 343 21.37 -28.17 -46.61
C ALA A 343 21.24 -29.14 -47.80
N PRO A 344 20.02 -29.52 -48.23
CA PRO A 344 19.79 -30.34 -49.41
C PRO A 344 20.23 -29.66 -50.71
N SER A 345 20.52 -30.46 -51.74
CA SER A 345 20.84 -29.97 -53.09
C SER A 345 19.89 -30.48 -54.18
N ASP A 346 19.18 -31.59 -53.95
CA ASP A 346 18.33 -32.24 -54.94
C ASP A 346 16.98 -31.53 -55.13
N ALA A 347 16.32 -31.76 -56.26
CA ALA A 347 15.00 -31.18 -56.52
C ALA A 347 13.96 -31.78 -55.57
N GLY A 348 13.11 -30.93 -55.00
CA GLY A 348 12.14 -31.33 -53.99
C GLY A 348 11.46 -30.16 -53.30
N ASN A 349 10.42 -30.48 -52.52
CA ASN A 349 9.68 -29.52 -51.71
C ASN A 349 10.03 -29.77 -50.24
N TYR A 350 10.93 -28.97 -49.70
CA TYR A 350 11.43 -29.14 -48.35
C TYR A 350 10.58 -28.36 -47.35
N THR A 351 10.12 -29.02 -46.29
CA THR A 351 9.72 -28.36 -45.06
C THR A 351 10.93 -28.08 -44.18
N VAL A 352 10.92 -26.95 -43.48
CA VAL A 352 11.94 -26.60 -42.49
C VAL A 352 11.26 -26.61 -41.15
N SER A 353 11.70 -27.51 -40.27
CA SER A 353 11.05 -27.74 -38.99
C SER A 353 12.03 -27.54 -37.85
N LEU A 354 11.54 -27.00 -36.74
CA LEU A 354 12.32 -26.86 -35.52
C LEU A 354 12.63 -28.24 -34.93
N THR A 355 13.84 -28.37 -34.37
CA THR A 355 14.18 -29.50 -33.51
C THR A 355 13.70 -29.23 -32.08
N SER A 356 13.81 -30.23 -31.20
CA SER A 356 13.63 -30.03 -29.76
C SER A 356 14.53 -28.91 -29.21
N ASP A 357 15.76 -28.81 -29.72
CA ASP A 357 16.75 -27.82 -29.28
C ASP A 357 16.36 -26.42 -29.74
N GLY A 358 15.87 -26.28 -30.98
CA GLY A 358 15.34 -25.01 -31.50
C GLY A 358 14.12 -24.53 -30.72
N ILE A 359 13.17 -25.43 -30.42
CA ILE A 359 12.01 -25.12 -29.57
C ILE A 359 12.50 -24.69 -28.17
N GLY A 360 13.45 -25.42 -27.60
CA GLY A 360 14.06 -25.10 -26.31
C GLY A 360 14.69 -23.70 -26.28
N LYS A 361 15.46 -23.35 -27.31
CA LYS A 361 16.06 -22.01 -27.45
C LYS A 361 15.01 -20.90 -27.54
N ILE A 362 13.95 -21.09 -28.32
CA ILE A 362 12.85 -20.11 -28.42
C ILE A 362 12.17 -19.94 -27.07
N LYS A 363 11.84 -21.05 -26.37
CA LYS A 363 11.18 -21.00 -25.06
C LYS A 363 12.08 -20.50 -23.92
N ALA A 364 13.40 -20.47 -24.12
CA ALA A 364 14.34 -19.87 -23.17
C ALA A 364 14.39 -18.34 -23.26
N VAL A 365 13.90 -17.74 -24.36
CA VAL A 365 13.88 -16.28 -24.54
C VAL A 365 13.03 -15.64 -23.45
N ASN A 366 13.69 -14.82 -22.64
CA ASN A 366 13.08 -14.07 -21.53
C ASN A 366 12.21 -14.94 -20.61
N ALA A 367 12.60 -16.19 -20.36
CA ALA A 367 11.80 -17.17 -19.62
C ALA A 367 11.51 -16.78 -18.15
N ALA A 368 12.29 -15.85 -17.59
CA ALA A 368 12.03 -15.27 -16.27
C ALA A 368 10.72 -14.45 -16.27
N ASN A 369 10.42 -13.75 -17.38
CA ASN A 369 9.29 -12.83 -17.48
C ASN A 369 8.15 -13.30 -18.40
N LEU A 370 8.41 -14.30 -19.24
CA LEU A 370 7.43 -14.84 -20.18
C LEU A 370 6.99 -16.25 -19.78
N ASP A 371 5.69 -16.53 -19.87
CA ASP A 371 5.12 -17.85 -19.62
C ASP A 371 4.98 -18.65 -20.92
N TRP A 372 5.92 -19.57 -21.16
CA TRP A 372 5.96 -20.43 -22.33
C TRP A 372 5.22 -21.78 -22.15
N SER A 373 4.62 -22.03 -20.98
CA SER A 373 4.11 -23.36 -20.58
C SER A 373 3.10 -23.94 -21.57
N ASN A 374 2.22 -23.09 -22.10
CA ASN A 374 1.14 -23.49 -23.02
C ASN A 374 1.30 -22.89 -24.43
N VAL A 375 2.48 -22.39 -24.78
CA VAL A 375 2.72 -21.76 -26.08
C VAL A 375 3.13 -22.79 -27.12
N ILE A 376 2.38 -22.83 -28.21
CA ILE A 376 2.65 -23.59 -29.43
C ILE A 376 3.35 -22.66 -30.42
N ILE A 377 4.44 -23.13 -31.03
CA ILE A 377 5.16 -22.38 -32.07
C ILE A 377 4.53 -22.76 -33.42
N ASN A 378 4.02 -21.76 -34.14
CA ASN A 378 3.43 -22.00 -35.46
C ASN A 378 4.53 -22.10 -36.52
N GLU A 379 4.70 -23.29 -37.10
CA GLU A 379 5.75 -23.57 -38.10
C GLU A 379 5.18 -23.58 -39.53
N ASN A 380 5.76 -22.76 -40.41
CA ASN A 380 5.45 -22.74 -41.84
C ASN A 380 6.66 -22.26 -42.65
N ALA A 381 7.83 -22.81 -42.35
CA ALA A 381 9.04 -22.55 -43.11
C ALA A 381 9.22 -23.63 -44.20
N ARG A 382 9.49 -23.21 -45.44
CA ARG A 382 9.60 -24.10 -46.59
C ARG A 382 10.66 -23.61 -47.58
N TYR A 383 11.18 -24.54 -48.36
CA TYR A 383 12.06 -24.23 -49.48
C TYR A 383 11.84 -25.19 -50.64
N THR A 384 11.76 -24.66 -51.84
CA THR A 384 11.54 -25.45 -53.05
C THR A 384 12.77 -25.44 -53.93
N ILE A 385 13.29 -26.62 -54.28
CA ILE A 385 14.25 -26.76 -55.36
C ILE A 385 13.49 -27.29 -56.57
N THR A 386 13.21 -26.42 -57.54
CA THR A 386 12.53 -26.82 -58.77
C THR A 386 13.48 -27.62 -59.65
N LYS A 387 12.95 -28.62 -60.36
CA LYS A 387 13.72 -29.38 -61.34
C LYS A 387 14.29 -28.45 -62.41
N ALA A 388 15.50 -28.75 -62.86
CA ALA A 388 16.07 -28.16 -64.06
C ALA A 388 15.59 -28.94 -65.30
N GLN A 389 15.91 -28.50 -66.51
CA GLN A 389 15.58 -29.24 -67.73
C GLN A 389 16.81 -29.97 -68.25
N ALA A 390 16.65 -31.26 -68.57
CA ALA A 390 17.64 -32.05 -69.30
C ALA A 390 17.05 -32.47 -70.65
N THR A 391 17.75 -32.16 -71.74
CA THR A 391 17.34 -32.51 -73.10
C THR A 391 18.25 -33.59 -73.65
N VAL A 392 17.65 -34.72 -74.03
CA VAL A 392 18.35 -35.80 -74.74
C VAL A 392 18.30 -35.49 -76.24
N ASN A 393 19.45 -35.54 -76.89
CA ASN A 393 19.65 -35.38 -78.33
C ASN A 393 20.56 -36.51 -78.85
N PHE A 394 20.59 -36.78 -80.14
CA PHE A 394 21.70 -37.56 -80.73
C PHE A 394 22.93 -36.68 -80.99
N ALA A 395 24.10 -37.18 -80.62
CA ALA A 395 25.37 -36.54 -80.95
C ALA A 395 25.55 -36.48 -82.47
N GLN A 396 25.93 -35.32 -83.00
CA GLN A 396 26.08 -35.13 -84.44
C GLN A 396 27.45 -35.64 -84.95
N PRO A 397 27.51 -36.21 -86.18
CA PRO A 397 26.39 -36.45 -87.09
C PRO A 397 25.60 -37.71 -86.69
N ALA A 398 24.27 -37.58 -86.57
CA ALA A 398 23.37 -38.69 -86.24
C ALA A 398 22.71 -39.26 -87.51
N SER A 399 23.49 -40.00 -88.32
CA SER A 399 23.02 -40.55 -89.60
C SER A 399 23.81 -41.79 -90.00
N GLN A 400 23.18 -42.68 -90.76
CA GLN A 400 23.89 -43.79 -91.40
C GLN A 400 23.18 -44.28 -92.67
N THR A 401 23.87 -45.13 -93.41
CA THR A 401 23.34 -45.88 -94.54
C THR A 401 23.53 -47.36 -94.27
N VAL A 402 22.49 -48.16 -94.47
CA VAL A 402 22.49 -49.61 -94.25
C VAL A 402 22.24 -50.28 -95.59
N GLU A 403 23.05 -51.28 -95.95
CA GLU A 403 22.87 -52.04 -97.19
C GLU A 403 21.64 -52.95 -97.11
N TYR A 404 20.95 -53.12 -98.25
CA TYR A 404 19.77 -53.96 -98.35
C TYR A 404 20.07 -55.41 -97.90
N GLU A 405 19.18 -55.99 -97.08
CA GLU A 405 19.26 -57.33 -96.48
C GLU A 405 20.40 -57.59 -95.46
N LYS A 406 21.23 -56.58 -95.16
CA LYS A 406 22.18 -56.65 -94.04
C LYS A 406 21.58 -55.93 -92.84
N ASN A 407 21.25 -56.68 -91.79
CA ASN A 407 20.64 -56.15 -90.55
C ASN A 407 21.68 -55.41 -89.67
N ASP A 408 22.42 -54.48 -90.28
CA ASP A 408 23.64 -53.85 -89.74
C ASP A 408 23.36 -52.44 -89.18
N PHE A 409 22.21 -52.24 -88.54
CA PHE A 409 21.92 -50.95 -87.88
C PHE A 409 22.92 -50.73 -86.73
N ASP A 410 23.85 -49.79 -86.90
CA ASP A 410 24.82 -49.44 -85.86
C ASP A 410 24.26 -48.38 -84.92
N VAL A 411 23.89 -48.80 -83.72
CA VAL A 411 23.41 -47.94 -82.63
C VAL A 411 24.44 -46.87 -82.23
N ASN A 412 25.74 -47.10 -82.50
CA ASN A 412 26.80 -46.14 -82.19
C ASN A 412 26.76 -44.88 -83.06
N ASN A 413 26.06 -44.90 -84.20
CA ASN A 413 25.82 -43.72 -85.03
C ASN A 413 24.70 -42.82 -84.46
N PHE A 414 23.97 -43.29 -83.44
CA PHE A 414 22.90 -42.57 -82.75
C PHE A 414 23.17 -42.52 -81.25
N LYS A 415 24.38 -42.06 -80.87
CA LYS A 415 24.77 -41.93 -79.46
C LYS A 415 23.97 -40.81 -78.79
N PRO A 416 23.31 -41.07 -77.64
CA PRO A 416 22.65 -40.02 -76.90
C PRO A 416 23.67 -39.04 -76.32
N SER A 417 23.29 -37.77 -76.32
CA SER A 417 23.96 -36.64 -75.67
C SER A 417 22.94 -35.89 -74.85
N ILE A 418 23.32 -35.46 -73.65
CA ILE A 418 22.43 -34.79 -72.71
C ILE A 418 22.94 -33.36 -72.54
N SER A 419 22.08 -32.38 -72.79
CA SER A 419 22.33 -30.98 -72.46
C SER A 419 21.39 -30.54 -71.36
N THR A 420 21.86 -29.66 -70.48
CA THR A 420 21.06 -29.14 -69.37
C THR A 420 20.97 -27.62 -69.45
N ASN A 421 19.84 -27.07 -69.01
CA ASN A 421 19.63 -25.62 -68.99
C ASN A 421 20.27 -24.92 -67.79
N ASN A 422 20.75 -25.68 -66.80
CA ASN A 422 21.41 -25.20 -65.59
C ASN A 422 22.95 -25.33 -65.66
N HIS A 423 23.50 -25.76 -66.79
CA HIS A 423 24.94 -25.97 -67.01
C HIS A 423 25.60 -27.02 -66.13
N VAL A 424 24.83 -27.83 -65.39
CA VAL A 424 25.35 -28.98 -64.66
C VAL A 424 25.49 -30.15 -65.63
N THR A 425 26.69 -30.73 -65.72
CA THR A 425 26.94 -31.87 -66.60
C THR A 425 26.16 -33.09 -66.12
N VAL A 426 25.35 -33.68 -67.02
CA VAL A 426 24.67 -34.95 -66.83
C VAL A 426 25.16 -35.91 -67.91
N ASN A 427 25.69 -37.06 -67.48
CA ASN A 427 26.22 -38.07 -68.39
C ASN A 427 25.16 -39.15 -68.64
N VAL A 428 25.32 -39.92 -69.72
CA VAL A 428 24.54 -41.15 -69.90
C VAL A 428 24.78 -42.06 -68.69
N PRO A 429 23.74 -42.68 -68.08
CA PRO A 429 23.92 -43.46 -66.87
C PRO A 429 24.87 -44.64 -67.09
N GLU A 430 25.74 -44.91 -66.11
CA GLU A 430 26.72 -45.99 -66.21
C GLU A 430 26.02 -47.36 -66.34
N GLY A 431 26.50 -48.19 -67.27
CA GLY A 431 25.91 -49.50 -67.55
C GLY A 431 24.63 -49.47 -68.40
N VAL A 432 24.11 -48.29 -68.76
CA VAL A 432 22.98 -48.17 -69.70
C VAL A 432 23.49 -48.28 -71.14
N SER A 433 23.01 -49.31 -71.86
CA SER A 433 23.19 -49.46 -73.30
C SER A 433 21.85 -49.40 -74.03
N LEU A 434 21.85 -48.73 -75.19
CA LEU A 434 20.72 -48.69 -76.10
C LEU A 434 20.92 -49.74 -77.19
N SER A 435 19.86 -50.46 -77.53
CA SER A 435 19.87 -51.46 -78.60
C SER A 435 18.58 -51.40 -79.41
N ALA A 436 18.69 -51.60 -80.73
CA ALA A 436 17.52 -51.72 -81.58
C ALA A 436 16.73 -53.02 -81.27
N GLN A 437 17.40 -54.08 -80.81
CA GLN A 437 16.75 -55.35 -80.45
C GLN A 437 15.88 -55.24 -79.20
N ALA A 438 16.25 -54.39 -78.24
CA ALA A 438 15.42 -54.11 -77.07
C ALA A 438 14.33 -53.05 -77.34
N GLY A 439 14.23 -52.54 -78.58
CA GLY A 439 13.23 -51.55 -78.97
C GLY A 439 13.52 -50.14 -78.46
N ASP A 440 14.79 -49.79 -78.23
CA ASP A 440 15.18 -48.47 -77.70
C ASP A 440 15.12 -47.33 -78.74
N PHE A 441 14.96 -47.68 -80.01
CA PHE A 441 14.87 -46.75 -81.13
C PHE A 441 13.54 -46.93 -81.84
N GLU A 442 13.01 -45.83 -82.38
CA GLU A 442 11.83 -45.83 -83.22
C GLU A 442 12.21 -45.35 -84.63
N PHE A 443 11.70 -46.06 -85.63
CA PHE A 443 11.95 -45.80 -87.04
C PHE A 443 10.67 -45.36 -87.71
N THR A 444 10.65 -44.12 -88.20
CA THR A 444 9.48 -43.54 -88.88
C THR A 444 9.76 -43.44 -90.37
N ASN A 445 8.94 -44.07 -91.20
CA ASN A 445 9.07 -43.95 -92.66
C ASN A 445 8.47 -42.64 -93.19
N ALA A 446 8.69 -42.34 -94.48
CA ALA A 446 8.15 -41.14 -95.12
C ALA A 446 6.62 -41.03 -95.13
N SER A 447 5.88 -42.12 -94.90
CA SER A 447 4.42 -42.14 -94.79
C SER A 447 3.93 -41.92 -93.35
N GLY A 448 4.83 -41.77 -92.38
CA GLY A 448 4.52 -41.56 -90.96
C GLY A 448 4.29 -42.85 -90.16
N ASN A 449 4.53 -44.04 -90.74
CA ASN A 449 4.40 -45.29 -90.01
C ASN A 449 5.65 -45.56 -89.16
N THR A 450 5.45 -45.95 -87.91
CA THR A 450 6.51 -46.19 -86.93
C THR A 450 6.72 -47.69 -86.64
N THR A 451 7.96 -48.07 -86.31
CA THR A 451 8.32 -49.41 -85.81
C THR A 451 9.49 -49.31 -84.84
N THR A 452 9.57 -50.23 -83.87
CA THR A 452 10.70 -50.33 -82.92
C THR A 452 11.68 -51.43 -83.27
N THR A 453 11.43 -52.18 -84.35
CA THR A 453 12.37 -53.14 -84.94
C THR A 453 13.09 -52.52 -86.13
N VAL A 454 14.33 -52.95 -86.36
CA VAL A 454 15.14 -52.45 -87.49
C VAL A 454 14.39 -52.70 -88.81
N PRO A 455 14.09 -51.65 -89.61
CA PRO A 455 13.37 -51.80 -90.86
C PRO A 455 14.13 -52.64 -91.88
N THR A 456 13.44 -53.54 -92.56
CA THR A 456 14.02 -54.39 -93.63
C THR A 456 13.67 -53.89 -95.04
N ARG A 457 12.74 -52.94 -95.17
CA ARG A 457 12.28 -52.40 -96.45
C ARG A 457 13.11 -51.18 -96.85
N LEU A 458 13.46 -51.09 -98.13
CA LEU A 458 14.14 -49.92 -98.71
C LEU A 458 13.39 -48.62 -98.41
N GLY A 459 14.13 -47.58 -98.04
CA GLY A 459 13.58 -46.24 -97.81
C GLY A 459 14.44 -45.40 -96.88
N THR A 460 14.09 -44.13 -96.75
CA THR A 460 14.62 -43.24 -95.72
C THR A 460 13.73 -43.31 -94.49
N TYR A 461 14.35 -43.48 -93.33
CA TYR A 461 13.67 -43.51 -92.05
C TYR A 461 14.25 -42.44 -91.15
N THR A 462 13.37 -41.69 -90.47
CA THR A 462 13.77 -40.87 -89.34
C THR A 462 13.94 -41.79 -88.14
N VAL A 463 15.10 -41.73 -87.50
CA VAL A 463 15.40 -42.45 -86.27
C VAL A 463 15.17 -41.49 -85.11
N THR A 464 14.34 -41.88 -84.16
CA THR A 464 14.17 -41.18 -82.87
C THR A 464 14.45 -42.15 -81.73
N LEU A 465 14.72 -41.61 -80.55
CA LEU A 465 14.79 -42.43 -79.35
C LEU A 465 13.37 -42.81 -78.92
N SER A 466 13.11 -44.10 -78.76
CA SER A 466 11.79 -44.57 -78.31
C SER A 466 11.55 -44.22 -76.84
N GLU A 467 10.30 -44.30 -76.39
CA GLU A 467 9.96 -44.11 -74.96
C GLU A 467 10.72 -45.09 -74.04
N ALA A 468 10.97 -46.32 -74.51
CA ALA A 468 11.74 -47.32 -73.77
C ALA A 468 13.22 -46.92 -73.64
N GLY A 469 13.82 -46.46 -74.74
CA GLY A 469 15.19 -45.95 -74.75
C GLY A 469 15.34 -44.68 -73.91
N PHE A 470 14.36 -43.77 -73.99
CA PHE A 470 14.35 -42.52 -73.24
C PHE A 470 14.25 -42.74 -71.73
N LYS A 471 13.36 -43.63 -71.26
CA LYS A 471 13.25 -44.00 -69.84
C LYS A 471 14.56 -44.52 -69.25
N LYS A 472 15.38 -45.26 -70.03
CA LYS A 472 16.68 -45.76 -69.56
C LYS A 472 17.63 -44.61 -69.18
N LEU A 473 17.56 -43.48 -69.89
CA LEU A 473 18.42 -42.33 -69.67
C LEU A 473 18.01 -41.46 -68.48
N GLN A 474 16.75 -41.54 -68.05
CA GLN A 474 16.20 -40.74 -66.93
C GLN A 474 16.55 -41.29 -65.55
N SER A 475 17.06 -42.52 -65.49
CA SER A 475 17.23 -43.28 -64.23
C SER A 475 18.29 -42.72 -63.27
N GLN A 476 19.18 -41.86 -63.73
CA GLN A 476 20.32 -41.38 -62.94
C GLN A 476 19.93 -40.36 -61.86
N THR A 477 18.89 -39.56 -62.09
CA THR A 477 18.52 -38.48 -61.16
C THR A 477 17.07 -38.02 -61.38
N ASN A 478 16.39 -37.68 -60.28
CA ASN A 478 15.07 -37.06 -60.30
C ASN A 478 15.14 -35.52 -60.35
N ASN A 479 16.33 -34.93 -60.49
CA ASN A 479 16.53 -33.48 -60.42
C ASN A 479 16.16 -32.72 -61.70
N TYR A 480 15.80 -33.45 -62.75
CA TYR A 480 15.48 -32.88 -64.06
C TYR A 480 14.08 -33.26 -64.54
N ASP A 481 13.45 -32.32 -65.22
CA ASP A 481 12.39 -32.59 -66.19
C ASP A 481 13.05 -32.91 -67.53
N TRP A 482 12.85 -34.15 -67.97
CA TRP A 482 13.53 -34.69 -69.13
C TRP A 482 12.73 -34.44 -70.41
N VAL A 483 13.42 -33.97 -71.46
CA VAL A 483 12.86 -33.76 -72.80
C VAL A 483 13.55 -34.69 -73.79
N ASN A 484 12.75 -35.46 -74.55
CA ASN A 484 13.26 -36.27 -75.65
C ASN A 484 13.26 -35.45 -76.93
N ASN A 485 14.45 -35.09 -77.41
CA ASN A 485 14.67 -34.41 -78.69
C ASN A 485 15.59 -35.23 -79.62
N ALA A 486 15.82 -36.51 -79.27
CA ALA A 486 16.69 -37.44 -79.99
C ALA A 486 15.91 -38.20 -81.05
#